data_AF-A0A8T3PPB5-F1
#
_entry.id   AF-A0A8T3PPB5-F1
#
_cell.length_a   1.000
_cell.length_b   1.000
_cell.length_c   1.000
_cell.angle_alpha   90.00
_cell.angle_beta   90.00
_cell.angle_gamma   90.00
#
_symmetry.space_group_name_H-M   'P 1'
#
loop_
_entity.id
_entity.type
_entity.pdbx_description
1 polymer ?
#
loop_
_entity_poly.entity_id
_entity_poly.type
_entity_poly.pdbx_seq_one_letter_code
_entity_poly.pdbx_strand_id
1 'polypeptide(L)'
;MYLNELDQFVKRRLRCRYSLRCVDDLVLLSEQRDELVRWRGEIETFLRERLQLELRADQKEPFPVGRGVEFVGWQTWWNRRLPRRRTLGNLDARLKAFERQAMRPACGGRAQRIDLRHADAARLRSVVASYSGHLGHGQAMRAWEAAWDRHPWLAALFARRGWQVAERWPRRRIAAARRFQGQYWALVRRAGENSLVFCQVGRFVEFRGPQRVTAERVLGLRRTYLPRGPYAFTAGFPVRWSGYYKRRAIAQGLTIVEVPERPAPLAFGCRARVPNGGAGAGDRLGDGSPRLTPVANQPSSVASARWRHGAR
;
A
#
# COMPACT_ATOMS: atom_id res chain seq x y z
N MET A 1 24.91 -3.81 24.84
CA MET A 1 24.59 -3.68 23.40
C MET A 1 25.88 -3.92 22.62
N TYR A 2 25.98 -5.01 21.84
CA TYR A 2 27.26 -5.55 21.36
C TYR A 2 28.07 -4.59 20.46
N LEU A 3 27.44 -3.98 19.46
CA LEU A 3 28.12 -3.09 18.50
C LEU A 3 28.43 -1.67 19.03
N ASN A 4 28.09 -1.35 20.28
CA ASN A 4 28.39 -0.04 20.89
C ASN A 4 29.91 0.21 21.01
N GLU A 5 30.69 -0.85 21.22
CA GLU A 5 32.15 -0.77 21.31
C GLU A 5 32.80 -0.37 19.99
N LEU A 6 32.24 -0.84 18.86
CA LEU A 6 32.67 -0.43 17.52
C LEU A 6 32.40 1.06 17.28
N ASP A 7 31.24 1.58 17.69
CA ASP A 7 30.94 3.03 17.58
C ASP A 7 31.95 3.87 18.39
N GLN A 8 32.29 3.42 19.61
CA GLN A 8 33.30 4.08 20.43
C GLN A 8 34.70 4.00 19.83
N PHE A 9 35.09 2.85 19.25
CA PHE A 9 36.36 2.69 18.56
C PHE A 9 36.47 3.65 17.36
N VAL A 10 35.44 3.69 16.50
CA VAL A 10 35.36 4.60 15.35
C VAL A 10 35.43 6.08 15.77
N LYS A 11 34.77 6.47 16.87
CA LYS A 11 34.77 7.87 17.33
C LYS A 11 36.02 8.28 18.11
N ARG A 12 36.52 7.43 19.01
CA ARG A 12 37.62 7.78 19.93
C ARG A 12 39.00 7.43 19.37
N ARG A 13 39.14 6.26 18.73
CA ARG A 13 40.43 5.76 18.23
C ARG A 13 40.72 6.20 16.79
N LEU A 14 39.77 5.97 15.88
CA LEU A 14 39.91 6.36 14.46
C LEU A 14 39.63 7.85 14.23
N ARG A 15 38.92 8.49 15.17
CA ARG A 15 38.48 9.90 15.10
C ARG A 15 37.67 10.22 13.84
N CYS A 16 36.96 9.23 13.29
CA CYS A 16 36.16 9.41 12.08
C CYS A 16 35.00 10.38 12.33
N ARG A 17 35.12 11.61 11.80
CA ARG A 17 34.14 12.69 11.95
C ARG A 17 32.75 12.27 11.46
N TYR A 18 32.69 11.71 10.26
CA TYR A 18 31.44 11.37 9.58
C TYR A 18 31.25 9.85 9.52
N SER A 19 30.38 9.34 10.38
CA SER A 19 30.04 7.91 10.43
C SER A 19 28.53 7.74 10.61
N LEU A 20 27.94 6.80 9.88
CA LEU A 20 26.51 6.46 9.93
C LEU A 20 26.39 4.96 10.19
N ARG A 21 25.62 4.55 11.21
CA ARG A 21 25.35 3.13 11.48
C ARG A 21 23.85 2.85 11.49
N CYS A 22 23.44 1.73 10.90
CA CYS A 22 22.10 1.17 10.99
C CYS A 22 22.19 -0.32 11.28
N VAL A 23 22.12 -0.69 12.56
CA VAL A 23 22.37 -2.04 13.06
C VAL A 23 23.74 -2.54 12.59
N ASP A 24 23.79 -3.39 11.57
CA ASP A 24 25.00 -4.00 11.03
C ASP A 24 25.57 -3.28 9.79
N ASP A 25 24.85 -2.30 9.23
CA ASP A 25 25.36 -1.46 8.14
C ASP A 25 26.16 -0.29 8.75
N LEU A 26 27.48 -0.22 8.54
CA LEU A 26 28.33 0.93 8.93
C LEU A 26 28.80 1.66 7.67
N VAL A 27 28.71 2.99 7.66
CA VAL A 27 29.20 3.86 6.59
C VAL A 27 30.15 4.90 7.17
N LEU A 28 31.34 5.04 6.57
CA LEU A 28 32.38 6.00 6.97
C LEU A 28 32.67 6.96 5.81
N LEU A 29 32.88 8.25 6.11
CA LEU A 29 33.29 9.25 5.12
C LEU A 29 34.66 9.81 5.48
N SER A 30 35.55 9.89 4.49
CA SER A 30 36.73 10.77 4.52
C SER A 30 36.92 11.36 3.12
N GLU A 31 37.67 12.46 3.07
CA GLU A 31 38.20 13.10 1.86
C GLU A 31 39.40 12.31 1.31
N GLN A 32 40.12 11.57 2.17
CA GLN A 32 41.28 10.76 1.80
C GLN A 32 40.90 9.28 1.66
N ARG A 33 41.21 8.66 0.52
CA ARG A 33 40.95 7.23 0.28
C ARG A 33 41.76 6.35 1.24
N ASP A 34 43.00 6.72 1.50
CA ASP A 34 43.94 5.85 2.23
C ASP A 34 43.63 5.80 3.72
N GLU A 35 43.01 6.85 4.29
CA GLU A 35 42.40 6.78 5.62
C GLU A 35 41.30 5.73 5.69
N LEU A 36 40.42 5.64 4.68
CA LEU A 36 39.35 4.64 4.63
C LEU A 36 39.91 3.21 4.49
N VAL A 37 41.01 3.04 3.76
CA VAL A 37 41.73 1.75 3.65
C VAL A 37 42.36 1.37 4.99
N ARG A 38 43.08 2.31 5.65
CA ARG A 38 43.66 2.10 6.99
C ARG A 38 42.59 1.77 8.03
N TRP A 39 41.56 2.60 8.14
CA TRP A 39 40.45 2.40 9.09
C TRP A 39 39.73 1.07 8.86
N ARG A 40 39.59 0.61 7.60
CA ARG A 40 39.04 -0.71 7.33
C ARG A 40 39.90 -1.80 7.98
N GLY A 41 41.23 -1.77 7.81
CA GLY A 41 42.13 -2.73 8.45
C GLY A 41 42.08 -2.67 9.98
N GLU A 42 42.10 -1.47 10.57
CA GLU A 42 41.96 -1.29 12.03
C GLU A 42 40.61 -1.85 12.55
N ILE A 43 39.53 -1.70 11.79
CA ILE A 43 38.20 -2.22 12.13
C ILE A 43 38.13 -3.75 11.98
N GLU A 44 38.74 -4.33 10.94
CA GLU A 44 38.84 -5.79 10.76
C GLU A 44 39.52 -6.44 11.97
N THR A 45 40.67 -5.90 12.39
CA THR A 45 41.41 -6.37 13.56
C THR A 45 40.59 -6.20 14.84
N PHE A 46 40.04 -5.01 15.09
CA PHE A 46 39.21 -4.74 16.27
C PHE A 46 38.04 -5.73 16.41
N LEU A 47 37.35 -6.02 15.31
CA LEU A 47 36.19 -6.90 15.33
C LEU A 47 36.56 -8.37 15.51
N ARG A 48 37.65 -8.83 14.89
CA ARG A 48 38.14 -10.20 15.08
C ARG A 48 38.59 -10.41 16.52
N GLU A 49 39.35 -9.49 17.09
CA GLU A 49 39.92 -9.62 18.43
C GLU A 49 38.90 -9.40 19.55
N ARG A 50 38.13 -8.31 19.49
CA ARG A 50 37.24 -7.88 20.60
C ARG A 50 35.84 -8.44 20.51
N LEU A 51 35.29 -8.52 19.31
CA LEU A 51 33.87 -8.88 19.10
C LEU A 51 33.69 -10.23 18.40
N GLN A 52 34.78 -10.95 18.06
CA GLN A 52 34.74 -12.25 17.37
C GLN A 52 33.84 -12.20 16.11
N LEU A 53 33.89 -11.08 15.38
CA LEU A 53 33.10 -10.79 14.18
C LEU A 53 34.00 -10.55 12.97
N GLU A 54 33.46 -10.81 11.78
CA GLU A 54 34.17 -10.61 10.51
C GLU A 54 33.41 -9.68 9.56
N LEU A 55 34.16 -8.87 8.81
CA LEU A 55 33.66 -8.20 7.60
C LEU A 55 33.15 -9.26 6.62
N ARG A 56 32.00 -9.01 5.97
CA ARG A 56 31.63 -9.78 4.78
C ARG A 56 32.66 -9.64 3.66
N ALA A 57 32.98 -10.75 2.99
CA ALA A 57 33.95 -10.80 1.89
C ALA A 57 33.52 -10.01 0.62
N ASP A 58 32.23 -9.84 0.34
CA ASP A 58 31.71 -9.12 -0.84
C ASP A 58 31.72 -7.59 -0.70
N GLN A 59 32.62 -7.05 0.12
CA GLN A 59 32.65 -5.62 0.41
C GLN A 59 33.39 -4.80 -0.62
N LYS A 60 32.80 -3.64 -0.93
CA LYS A 60 33.34 -2.70 -1.89
C LYS A 60 34.55 -1.97 -1.29
N GLU A 61 35.60 -1.84 -2.07
CA GLU A 61 36.65 -0.85 -1.80
C GLU A 61 36.06 0.56 -1.60
N PRO A 62 36.74 1.46 -0.87
CA PRO A 62 36.34 2.86 -0.76
C PRO A 62 36.14 3.51 -2.13
N PHE A 63 35.04 4.23 -2.31
CA PHE A 63 34.64 4.78 -3.61
C PHE A 63 34.12 6.22 -3.53
N PRO A 64 34.26 7.04 -4.60
CA PRO A 64 33.79 8.42 -4.60
C PRO A 64 32.26 8.53 -4.49
N VAL A 65 31.74 9.47 -3.69
CA VAL A 65 30.28 9.64 -3.49
C VAL A 65 29.52 10.06 -4.75
N GLY A 66 30.21 10.57 -5.78
CA GLY A 66 29.62 10.74 -7.12
C GLY A 66 28.99 9.46 -7.69
N ARG A 67 29.47 8.27 -7.29
CA ARG A 67 28.89 6.96 -7.69
C ARG A 67 27.57 6.63 -6.96
N GLY A 68 27.24 7.34 -5.89
CA GLY A 68 26.04 7.15 -5.09
C GLY A 68 26.19 6.09 -4.00
N VAL A 69 25.64 6.39 -2.83
CA VAL A 69 25.81 5.67 -1.58
C VAL A 69 24.69 4.68 -1.36
N GLU A 70 24.99 3.38 -1.36
CA GLU A 70 24.00 2.35 -1.03
C GLU A 70 23.87 2.16 0.49
N PHE A 71 22.78 2.63 1.09
CA PHE A 71 22.52 2.54 2.54
C PHE A 71 21.02 2.37 2.83
N VAL A 72 20.65 1.46 3.73
CA VAL A 72 19.27 1.23 4.24
C VAL A 72 18.19 1.23 3.12
N GLY A 73 18.44 0.47 2.05
CA GLY A 73 17.48 0.30 0.94
C GLY A 73 17.50 1.40 -0.14
N TRP A 74 18.32 2.44 0.03
CA TRP A 74 18.49 3.56 -0.89
C TRP A 74 19.84 3.55 -1.60
N GLN A 75 19.93 4.25 -2.72
CA GLN A 75 21.15 4.78 -3.29
C GLN A 75 21.04 6.32 -3.28
N THR A 76 21.99 6.99 -2.62
CA THR A 76 21.93 8.43 -2.32
C THR A 76 23.10 9.18 -2.96
N TRP A 77 22.81 10.26 -3.66
CA TRP A 77 23.75 11.25 -4.18
C TRP A 77 23.40 12.61 -3.56
N TRP A 78 24.30 13.59 -3.69
CA TRP A 78 24.10 14.96 -3.19
C TRP A 78 22.78 15.60 -3.65
N ASN A 79 22.31 15.33 -4.88
CA ASN A 79 21.08 15.90 -5.46
C ASN A 79 19.86 14.97 -5.50
N ARG A 80 20.00 13.67 -5.19
CA ARG A 80 18.91 12.69 -5.34
C ARG A 80 19.06 11.45 -4.49
N ARG A 81 17.94 10.84 -4.14
CA ARG A 81 17.85 9.57 -3.41
C ARG A 81 16.89 8.63 -4.14
N LEU A 82 17.41 7.53 -4.69
CA LEU A 82 16.66 6.54 -5.49
C LEU A 82 16.61 5.20 -4.76
N PRO A 83 15.49 4.45 -4.82
CA PRO A 83 15.39 3.16 -4.15
C PRO A 83 16.28 2.12 -4.85
N ARG A 84 16.92 1.24 -4.09
CA ARG A 84 17.75 0.15 -4.68
C ARG A 84 16.88 -0.75 -5.55
N ARG A 85 17.43 -1.26 -6.66
CA ARG A 85 16.74 -2.22 -7.55
C ARG A 85 16.14 -3.42 -6.79
N ARG A 86 16.84 -3.93 -5.77
CA ARG A 86 16.35 -5.00 -4.88
C ARG A 86 15.08 -4.61 -4.11
N THR A 87 14.96 -3.35 -3.66
CA THR A 87 13.77 -2.86 -2.95
C THR A 87 12.54 -2.91 -3.85
N LEU A 88 12.67 -2.46 -5.10
CA LEU A 88 11.61 -2.49 -6.11
C LEU A 88 11.30 -3.94 -6.56
N GLY A 89 12.33 -4.77 -6.77
CA GLY A 89 12.16 -6.19 -7.10
C GLY A 89 11.43 -6.97 -6.01
N ASN A 90 11.70 -6.67 -4.73
CA ASN A 90 10.97 -7.25 -3.59
C ASN A 90 9.48 -6.84 -3.57
N LEU A 91 9.14 -5.61 -3.99
CA LEU A 91 7.74 -5.17 -4.14
C LEU A 91 7.06 -5.95 -5.26
N ASP A 92 7.66 -5.96 -6.45
CA ASP A 92 7.17 -6.63 -7.65
C ASP A 92 6.95 -8.14 -7.41
N ALA A 93 7.91 -8.81 -6.75
CA ALA A 93 7.78 -10.22 -6.36
C ALA A 93 6.61 -10.48 -5.40
N ARG A 94 6.38 -9.58 -4.42
CA ARG A 94 5.24 -9.67 -3.48
C ARG A 94 3.90 -9.46 -4.18
N LEU A 95 3.83 -8.52 -5.12
CA LEU A 95 2.63 -8.28 -5.92
C LEU A 95 2.33 -9.48 -6.84
N LYS A 96 3.33 -10.00 -7.56
CA LYS A 96 3.21 -11.21 -8.41
C LYS A 96 2.86 -12.47 -7.61
N ALA A 97 3.26 -12.56 -6.35
CA ALA A 97 2.87 -13.67 -5.46
C ALA A 97 1.38 -13.57 -5.07
N PHE A 98 0.90 -12.37 -4.72
CA PHE A 98 -0.51 -12.13 -4.44
C PHE A 98 -1.38 -12.40 -5.67
N GLU A 99 -0.97 -11.91 -6.85
CA GLU A 99 -1.65 -12.13 -8.13
C GLU A 99 -1.85 -13.62 -8.41
N ARG A 100 -0.77 -14.43 -8.37
CA ARG A 100 -0.85 -15.89 -8.54
C ARG A 100 -1.80 -16.57 -7.54
N GLN A 101 -1.80 -16.14 -6.29
CA GLN A 101 -2.65 -16.72 -5.25
C GLN A 101 -4.12 -16.34 -5.42
N ALA A 102 -4.41 -15.05 -5.66
CA ALA A 102 -5.72 -14.45 -5.56
C ALA A 102 -6.49 -14.32 -6.87
N MET A 103 -5.80 -14.28 -8.02
CA MET A 103 -6.41 -13.92 -9.31
C MET A 103 -6.69 -15.14 -10.17
N ARG A 104 -7.87 -15.17 -10.79
CA ARG A 104 -8.31 -16.22 -11.71
C ARG A 104 -8.94 -15.59 -12.96
N PRO A 105 -8.73 -16.16 -14.15
CA PRO A 105 -9.40 -15.68 -15.36
C PRO A 105 -10.92 -15.80 -15.22
N ALA A 106 -11.64 -14.82 -15.76
CA ALA A 106 -13.09 -14.74 -15.75
C ALA A 106 -13.61 -14.29 -17.12
N CYS A 107 -14.91 -14.53 -17.38
CA CYS A 107 -15.57 -14.15 -18.63
C CYS A 107 -14.83 -14.62 -19.91
N GLY A 108 -14.33 -15.87 -19.91
CA GLY A 108 -13.59 -16.43 -21.05
C GLY A 108 -12.24 -15.76 -21.28
N GLY A 109 -11.54 -15.36 -20.20
CA GLY A 109 -10.24 -14.68 -20.27
C GLY A 109 -10.31 -13.16 -20.45
N ARG A 110 -11.49 -12.60 -20.76
CA ARG A 110 -11.70 -11.15 -20.96
C ARG A 110 -11.65 -10.31 -19.67
N ALA A 111 -11.58 -10.95 -18.50
CA ALA A 111 -11.44 -10.28 -17.21
C ALA A 111 -10.62 -11.12 -16.22
N GLN A 112 -10.16 -10.48 -15.15
CA GLN A 112 -9.59 -11.13 -13.98
C GLN A 112 -10.54 -11.01 -12.79
N ARG A 113 -10.75 -12.11 -12.06
CA ARG A 113 -11.47 -12.14 -10.78
C ARG A 113 -10.45 -12.21 -9.65
N ILE A 114 -10.56 -11.32 -8.67
CA ILE A 114 -9.76 -11.35 -7.44
C ILE A 114 -10.60 -12.03 -6.33
N ASP A 115 -10.16 -13.16 -5.79
CA ASP A 115 -10.82 -13.82 -4.66
C ASP A 115 -10.21 -13.42 -3.31
N LEU A 116 -10.84 -12.45 -2.66
CA LEU A 116 -10.44 -11.93 -1.34
C LEU A 116 -10.82 -12.84 -0.17
N ARG A 117 -11.35 -14.04 -0.41
CA ARG A 117 -11.66 -15.03 0.64
C ARG A 117 -10.45 -15.86 1.04
N HIS A 118 -9.61 -16.20 0.06
CA HIS A 118 -8.41 -17.03 0.25
C HIS A 118 -7.11 -16.20 0.28
N ALA A 119 -7.15 -14.96 -0.19
CA ALA A 119 -6.00 -14.06 -0.22
C ALA A 119 -5.95 -13.13 0.99
N ASP A 120 -4.77 -12.97 1.59
CA ASP A 120 -4.57 -12.06 2.72
C ASP A 120 -4.50 -10.59 2.26
N ALA A 121 -5.69 -10.01 2.10
CA ALA A 121 -5.87 -8.61 1.75
C ALA A 121 -5.31 -7.63 2.81
N ALA A 122 -5.21 -8.06 4.09
CA ALA A 122 -4.67 -7.22 5.15
C ALA A 122 -3.13 -7.13 5.04
N ARG A 123 -2.47 -8.24 4.71
CA ARG A 123 -1.04 -8.27 4.38
C ARG A 123 -0.72 -7.56 3.07
N LEU A 124 -1.57 -7.65 2.05
CA LEU A 124 -1.39 -6.85 0.84
C LEU A 124 -1.45 -5.35 1.17
N ARG A 125 -2.46 -4.92 1.94
CA ARG A 125 -2.58 -3.53 2.42
C ARG A 125 -1.34 -3.08 3.20
N SER A 126 -0.82 -3.89 4.11
CA SER A 126 0.39 -3.51 4.89
C SER A 126 1.64 -3.45 4.03
N VAL A 127 1.80 -4.33 3.04
CA VAL A 127 2.87 -4.25 2.02
C VAL A 127 2.75 -2.94 1.23
N VAL A 128 1.61 -2.66 0.63
CA VAL A 128 1.41 -1.47 -0.22
C VAL A 128 1.61 -0.18 0.59
N ALA A 129 1.11 -0.11 1.83
CA ALA A 129 1.32 1.03 2.72
C ALA A 129 2.79 1.18 3.16
N SER A 130 3.48 0.08 3.48
CA SER A 130 4.90 0.10 3.86
C SER A 130 5.76 0.62 2.70
N TYR A 131 5.53 0.16 1.47
CA TYR A 131 6.25 0.65 0.30
C TYR A 131 5.87 2.08 -0.07
N SER A 132 4.62 2.50 0.06
CA SER A 132 4.24 3.89 -0.23
C SER A 132 4.89 4.88 0.75
N GLY A 133 4.95 4.53 2.04
CA GLY A 133 5.65 5.30 3.06
C GLY A 133 7.17 5.32 2.83
N HIS A 134 7.79 4.15 2.64
CA HIS A 134 9.22 4.06 2.36
C HIS A 134 9.59 4.87 1.10
N LEU A 135 9.01 4.54 -0.05
CA LEU A 135 9.36 5.19 -1.33
C LEU A 135 9.07 6.70 -1.33
N GLY A 136 8.09 7.16 -0.55
CA GLY A 136 7.77 8.57 -0.35
C GLY A 136 8.92 9.43 0.22
N HIS A 137 9.93 8.82 0.84
CA HIS A 137 11.12 9.53 1.33
C HIS A 137 12.18 9.80 0.23
N GLY A 138 11.98 9.38 -1.02
CA GLY A 138 12.95 9.59 -2.10
C GLY A 138 12.34 10.06 -3.41
N GLN A 139 13.19 10.27 -4.41
CA GLN A 139 12.78 10.60 -5.78
C GLN A 139 12.30 9.33 -6.51
N ALA A 140 11.26 8.70 -5.97
CA ALA A 140 10.80 7.38 -6.38
C ALA A 140 9.42 7.39 -7.06
N MET A 141 8.78 8.55 -7.29
CA MET A 141 7.39 8.62 -7.78
C MET A 141 7.21 7.87 -9.11
N ARG A 142 8.10 8.08 -10.08
CA ARG A 142 8.06 7.33 -11.36
C ARG A 142 8.20 5.82 -11.19
N ALA A 143 9.03 5.37 -10.24
CA ALA A 143 9.21 3.95 -9.94
C ALA A 143 8.00 3.34 -9.21
N TRP A 144 7.28 4.16 -8.43
CA TRP A 144 6.02 3.83 -7.78
C TRP A 144 4.88 3.74 -8.80
N GLU A 145 4.75 4.72 -9.68
CA GLU A 145 3.79 4.73 -10.79
C GLU A 145 3.99 3.52 -11.70
N ALA A 146 5.21 3.28 -12.18
CA ALA A 146 5.55 2.10 -12.97
C ALA A 146 5.29 0.77 -12.25
N ALA A 147 5.26 0.73 -10.90
CA ALA A 147 4.86 -0.47 -10.16
C ALA A 147 3.33 -0.67 -10.14
N TRP A 148 2.55 0.41 -10.22
CA TRP A 148 1.09 0.34 -10.40
C TRP A 148 0.72 0.01 -11.85
N ASP A 149 1.46 0.55 -12.83
CA ASP A 149 1.21 0.30 -14.25
C ASP A 149 1.52 -1.16 -14.63
N ARG A 150 2.53 -1.77 -13.99
CA ARG A 150 2.77 -3.24 -14.08
C ARG A 150 1.73 -4.09 -13.36
N HIS A 151 0.97 -3.52 -12.43
CA HIS A 151 -0.01 -4.24 -11.60
C HIS A 151 -1.36 -3.49 -11.54
N PRO A 152 -2.03 -3.29 -12.70
CA PRO A 152 -3.22 -2.42 -12.79
C PRO A 152 -4.39 -2.93 -11.93
N TRP A 153 -4.40 -4.23 -11.61
CA TRP A 153 -5.36 -4.85 -10.68
C TRP A 153 -5.35 -4.23 -9.28
N LEU A 154 -4.26 -3.56 -8.85
CA LEU A 154 -4.22 -2.80 -7.60
C LEU A 154 -5.30 -1.71 -7.56
N ALA A 155 -5.63 -1.09 -8.70
CA ALA A 155 -6.65 -0.07 -8.80
C ALA A 155 -8.08 -0.58 -8.48
N ALA A 156 -8.32 -1.89 -8.58
CA ALA A 156 -9.60 -2.50 -8.19
C ALA A 156 -9.76 -2.64 -6.66
N LEU A 157 -8.65 -2.74 -5.92
CA LEU A 157 -8.66 -2.90 -4.45
C LEU A 157 -8.37 -1.60 -3.69
N PHE A 158 -7.59 -0.73 -4.29
CA PHE A 158 -7.05 0.48 -3.66
C PHE A 158 -7.32 1.73 -4.52
N ALA A 159 -7.60 2.84 -3.84
CA ALA A 159 -7.55 4.17 -4.41
C ALA A 159 -6.18 4.78 -4.09
N ARG A 160 -5.52 5.38 -5.09
CA ARG A 160 -4.21 6.05 -4.97
C ARG A 160 -4.34 7.53 -5.30
N ARG A 161 -3.67 8.39 -4.53
CA ARG A 161 -3.40 9.79 -4.87
C ARG A 161 -1.94 10.10 -4.53
N GLY A 162 -1.06 10.07 -5.53
CA GLY A 162 0.40 10.12 -5.34
C GLY A 162 0.88 8.97 -4.44
N TRP A 163 1.42 9.33 -3.27
CA TRP A 163 1.85 8.39 -2.22
C TRP A 163 0.71 7.85 -1.34
N GLN A 164 -0.43 8.55 -1.26
CA GLN A 164 -1.54 8.13 -0.41
C GLN A 164 -2.25 6.93 -1.04
N VAL A 165 -2.38 5.85 -0.27
CA VAL A 165 -3.13 4.64 -0.66
C VAL A 165 -4.20 4.35 0.38
N ALA A 166 -5.43 4.16 -0.08
CA ALA A 166 -6.55 3.76 0.76
C ALA A 166 -7.27 2.54 0.16
N GLU A 167 -7.71 1.61 1.00
CA GLU A 167 -8.63 0.55 0.56
C GLU A 167 -9.92 1.16 0.01
N ARG A 168 -10.34 0.69 -1.18
CA ARG A 168 -11.68 0.97 -1.71
C ARG A 168 -12.76 0.28 -0.87
N TRP A 169 -12.48 -0.93 -0.40
CA TRP A 169 -13.44 -1.81 0.26
C TRP A 169 -13.04 -2.11 1.72
N PRO A 170 -13.02 -1.10 2.62
CA PRO A 170 -12.48 -1.22 3.97
C PRO A 170 -13.36 -2.14 4.84
N ARG A 171 -13.02 -3.45 4.88
CA ARG A 171 -13.82 -4.51 5.50
C ARG A 171 -14.27 -4.18 6.94
N ARG A 172 -13.38 -3.60 7.76
CA ARG A 172 -13.70 -3.19 9.15
C ARG A 172 -14.78 -2.11 9.21
N ARG A 173 -14.72 -1.09 8.35
CA ARG A 173 -15.71 0.02 8.31
C ARG A 173 -17.06 -0.45 7.76
N ILE A 174 -17.05 -1.36 6.78
CA ILE A 174 -18.27 -1.97 6.26
C ILE A 174 -18.93 -2.82 7.36
N ALA A 175 -18.18 -3.69 8.03
CA ALA A 175 -18.71 -4.54 9.11
C ALA A 175 -19.20 -3.75 10.35
N ALA A 176 -18.63 -2.59 10.65
CA ALA A 176 -19.07 -1.74 11.76
C ALA A 176 -20.46 -1.10 11.54
N ALA A 177 -20.95 -1.01 10.31
CA ALA A 177 -22.26 -0.45 10.03
C ALA A 177 -23.39 -1.45 10.32
N ARG A 178 -24.21 -1.17 11.35
CA ARG A 178 -25.32 -2.04 11.81
C ARG A 178 -26.52 -2.13 10.86
N ARG A 179 -26.68 -1.18 9.92
CA ARG A 179 -27.80 -1.14 8.96
C ARG A 179 -27.28 -1.35 7.54
N PHE A 180 -27.99 -2.11 6.71
CA PHE A 180 -27.68 -2.33 5.28
C PHE A 180 -27.32 -1.03 4.56
N GLN A 181 -28.11 0.02 4.76
CA GLN A 181 -27.86 1.37 4.22
C GLN A 181 -26.46 1.91 4.52
N GLY A 182 -25.95 1.72 5.74
CA GLY A 182 -24.61 2.15 6.13
C GLY A 182 -23.51 1.30 5.51
N GLN A 183 -23.75 -0.02 5.39
CA GLN A 183 -22.84 -0.95 4.71
C GLN A 183 -22.74 -0.63 3.21
N TYR A 184 -23.87 -0.40 2.54
CA TYR A 184 -23.96 0.01 1.16
C TYR A 184 -23.19 1.31 0.89
N TRP A 185 -23.37 2.33 1.74
CA TRP A 185 -22.59 3.57 1.61
C TRP A 185 -21.10 3.41 1.92
N ALA A 186 -20.72 2.53 2.85
CA ALA A 186 -19.32 2.23 3.13
C ALA A 186 -18.62 1.53 1.94
N LEU A 187 -19.37 0.75 1.14
CA LEU A 187 -18.92 0.19 -0.13
C LEU A 187 -18.84 1.26 -1.23
N VAL A 188 -19.97 1.90 -1.55
CA VAL A 188 -20.11 2.73 -2.75
C VAL A 188 -19.28 4.02 -2.71
N ARG A 189 -19.04 4.60 -1.53
CA ARG A 189 -18.28 5.87 -1.37
C ARG A 189 -16.89 5.86 -2.01
N ARG A 190 -16.28 4.68 -2.23
CA ARG A 190 -14.95 4.54 -2.85
C ARG A 190 -14.91 3.67 -4.11
N ALA A 191 -16.08 3.32 -4.65
CA ALA A 191 -16.19 2.65 -5.94
C ALA A 191 -15.58 3.49 -7.07
N GLY A 192 -15.81 4.81 -7.03
CA GLY A 192 -15.52 5.70 -8.15
C GLY A 192 -16.43 5.44 -9.35
N GLU A 193 -16.14 6.07 -10.47
CA GLU A 193 -16.99 6.03 -11.67
C GLU A 193 -16.77 4.75 -12.50
N ASN A 194 -15.54 4.21 -12.48
CA ASN A 194 -15.13 3.03 -13.26
C ASN A 194 -15.41 1.69 -12.54
N SER A 195 -16.28 1.69 -11.52
CA SER A 195 -16.67 0.48 -10.79
C SER A 195 -18.18 0.37 -10.58
N LEU A 196 -18.73 -0.84 -10.72
CA LEU A 196 -20.10 -1.20 -10.31
C LEU A 196 -20.09 -2.18 -9.14
N VAL A 197 -20.83 -1.84 -8.08
CA VAL A 197 -21.04 -2.69 -6.90
C VAL A 197 -22.33 -3.48 -7.07
N PHE A 198 -22.20 -4.75 -7.42
CA PHE A 198 -23.30 -5.69 -7.55
C PHE A 198 -23.70 -6.16 -6.15
N CYS A 199 -24.53 -5.37 -5.48
CA CYS A 199 -25.04 -5.67 -4.14
C CYS A 199 -26.30 -6.53 -4.24
N GLN A 200 -26.22 -7.77 -3.73
CA GLN A 200 -27.37 -8.67 -3.69
C GLN A 200 -28.33 -8.28 -2.55
N VAL A 201 -29.62 -8.25 -2.88
CA VAL A 201 -30.74 -8.08 -1.94
C VAL A 201 -31.78 -9.15 -2.30
N GLY A 202 -31.83 -10.23 -1.53
CA GLY A 202 -32.65 -11.41 -1.79
C GLY A 202 -32.36 -12.03 -3.17
N ARG A 203 -33.37 -12.03 -4.05
CA ARG A 203 -33.28 -12.61 -5.41
C ARG A 203 -32.79 -11.62 -6.48
N PHE A 204 -32.42 -10.39 -6.11
CA PHE A 204 -32.04 -9.31 -7.02
C PHE A 204 -30.64 -8.76 -6.71
N VAL A 205 -30.03 -8.13 -7.71
CA VAL A 205 -28.91 -7.19 -7.54
C VAL A 205 -29.47 -5.79 -7.66
N GLU A 206 -29.19 -4.92 -6.69
CA GLU A 206 -29.70 -3.54 -6.63
C GLU A 206 -28.60 -2.47 -6.68
N PHE A 207 -28.87 -1.40 -7.43
CA PHE A 207 -28.05 -0.20 -7.52
C PHE A 207 -28.84 1.01 -7.02
N ARG A 208 -28.29 1.71 -6.03
CA ARG A 208 -28.90 2.85 -5.34
C ARG A 208 -27.96 4.06 -5.41
N GLY A 209 -28.49 5.27 -5.27
CA GLY A 209 -27.68 6.51 -5.31
C GLY A 209 -26.88 6.67 -6.62
N PRO A 210 -25.62 7.13 -6.60
CA PRO A 210 -24.82 7.35 -7.81
C PRO A 210 -24.64 6.10 -8.70
N GLN A 211 -24.52 4.93 -8.07
CA GLN A 211 -24.35 3.65 -8.79
C GLN A 211 -25.56 3.29 -9.65
N ARG A 212 -26.76 3.76 -9.27
CA ARG A 212 -27.98 3.62 -10.09
C ARG A 212 -27.80 4.29 -11.45
N VAL A 213 -27.28 5.52 -11.48
CA VAL A 213 -27.11 6.30 -12.72
C VAL A 213 -26.09 5.62 -13.65
N THR A 214 -24.96 5.16 -13.10
CA THR A 214 -23.98 4.38 -13.86
C THR A 214 -24.57 3.07 -14.38
N ALA A 215 -25.36 2.35 -13.57
CA ALA A 215 -25.98 1.09 -13.97
C ALA A 215 -27.06 1.29 -15.04
N GLU A 216 -27.91 2.31 -14.95
CA GLU A 216 -28.90 2.65 -15.98
C GLU A 216 -28.22 2.90 -17.33
N ARG A 217 -27.19 3.77 -17.35
CA ARG A 217 -26.43 4.12 -18.56
C ARG A 217 -25.70 2.91 -19.18
N VAL A 218 -24.99 2.14 -18.37
CA VAL A 218 -24.06 1.11 -18.88
C VAL A 218 -24.75 -0.24 -19.09
N LEU A 219 -25.61 -0.64 -18.15
CA LEU A 219 -26.31 -1.92 -18.21
C LEU A 219 -27.63 -1.83 -18.99
N GLY A 220 -28.14 -0.62 -19.28
CA GLY A 220 -29.43 -0.43 -19.95
C GLY A 220 -30.63 -0.74 -19.05
N LEU A 221 -30.47 -0.61 -17.73
CA LEU A 221 -31.53 -0.89 -16.77
C LEU A 221 -32.55 0.26 -16.73
N ARG A 222 -33.81 -0.08 -16.50
CA ARG A 222 -34.86 0.91 -16.21
C ARG A 222 -34.84 1.26 -14.71
N ARG A 223 -35.10 2.53 -14.40
CA ARG A 223 -35.35 3.00 -13.03
C ARG A 223 -36.68 2.45 -12.52
N THR A 224 -36.69 1.97 -11.29
CA THR A 224 -37.89 1.47 -10.61
C THR A 224 -38.04 2.18 -9.27
N TYR A 225 -39.27 2.55 -8.93
CA TYR A 225 -39.57 3.11 -7.60
C TYR A 225 -39.63 2.00 -6.55
N LEU A 226 -38.93 2.15 -5.43
CA LEU A 226 -39.04 1.27 -4.26
C LEU A 226 -39.28 2.11 -3.01
N PRO A 227 -40.42 1.95 -2.30
CA PRO A 227 -40.71 2.69 -1.06
C PRO A 227 -39.89 2.21 0.16
N ARG A 228 -38.74 1.53 -0.04
CA ARG A 228 -37.94 0.87 1.01
C ARG A 228 -36.61 1.59 1.25
N GLY A 229 -36.71 2.68 2.01
CA GLY A 229 -35.57 3.47 2.52
C GLY A 229 -35.43 4.83 1.84
N PRO A 230 -34.36 5.59 2.13
CA PRO A 230 -34.17 6.98 1.67
C PRO A 230 -33.86 7.13 0.17
N TYR A 231 -34.02 6.07 -0.64
CA TYR A 231 -33.93 6.13 -2.09
C TYR A 231 -35.26 5.68 -2.69
N ALA A 232 -36.05 6.68 -3.11
CA ALA A 232 -37.23 6.49 -3.93
C ALA A 232 -36.96 5.60 -5.16
N PHE A 233 -35.77 5.74 -5.78
CA PHE A 233 -35.42 5.07 -7.03
C PHE A 233 -34.24 4.11 -6.88
N THR A 234 -34.40 2.93 -7.46
CA THR A 234 -33.38 1.90 -7.65
C THR A 234 -33.27 1.54 -9.14
N ALA A 235 -32.20 0.86 -9.51
CA ALA A 235 -32.14 0.05 -10.73
C ALA A 235 -31.61 -1.34 -10.34
N GLY A 236 -31.99 -2.41 -11.05
CA GLY A 236 -31.57 -3.75 -10.67
C GLY A 236 -32.01 -4.84 -11.63
N PHE A 237 -31.56 -6.05 -11.37
CA PHE A 237 -31.90 -7.25 -12.15
C PHE A 237 -31.94 -8.51 -11.28
N PRO A 238 -32.66 -9.57 -11.68
CA PRO A 238 -32.68 -10.82 -10.92
C PRO A 238 -31.31 -11.52 -10.94
N VAL A 239 -30.85 -12.09 -9.83
CA VAL A 239 -29.49 -12.66 -9.67
C VAL A 239 -29.10 -13.67 -10.78
N ARG A 240 -30.07 -14.42 -11.34
CA ARG A 240 -29.84 -15.32 -12.49
C ARG A 240 -29.25 -14.63 -13.74
N TRP A 241 -29.48 -13.32 -13.91
CA TRP A 241 -28.94 -12.51 -15.01
C TRP A 241 -27.55 -11.91 -14.71
N SER A 242 -26.98 -12.16 -13.52
CA SER A 242 -25.71 -11.58 -13.08
C SER A 242 -24.56 -11.88 -14.06
N GLY A 243 -24.50 -13.09 -14.63
CA GLY A 243 -23.50 -13.42 -15.66
C GLY A 243 -23.60 -12.59 -16.95
N TYR A 244 -24.82 -12.24 -17.38
CA TYR A 244 -25.05 -11.37 -18.55
C TYR A 244 -24.60 -9.93 -18.27
N TYR A 245 -25.09 -9.34 -17.17
CA TYR A 245 -24.76 -7.96 -16.82
C TYR A 245 -23.29 -7.76 -16.44
N LYS A 246 -22.62 -8.79 -15.89
CA LYS A 246 -21.16 -8.76 -15.70
C LYS A 246 -20.42 -8.61 -17.01
N ARG A 247 -20.73 -9.47 -18.01
CA ARG A 247 -20.11 -9.40 -19.34
C ARG A 247 -20.33 -8.03 -19.99
N ARG A 248 -21.53 -7.46 -19.84
CA ARG A 248 -21.85 -6.11 -20.35
C ARG A 248 -21.03 -4.99 -19.68
N ALA A 249 -20.92 -4.98 -18.36
CA ALA A 249 -20.09 -3.98 -17.65
C ALA A 249 -18.59 -4.15 -17.93
N ILE A 250 -18.08 -5.38 -17.99
CA ILE A 250 -16.68 -5.68 -18.34
C ILE A 250 -16.36 -5.23 -19.76
N ALA A 251 -17.25 -5.45 -20.73
CA ALA A 251 -17.10 -4.96 -22.10
C ALA A 251 -17.10 -3.42 -22.22
N GLN A 252 -17.49 -2.71 -21.16
CA GLN A 252 -17.46 -1.25 -21.04
C GLN A 252 -16.31 -0.79 -20.11
N GLY A 253 -15.33 -1.66 -19.83
CA GLY A 253 -14.13 -1.35 -19.05
C GLY A 253 -14.34 -1.23 -17.54
N LEU A 254 -15.52 -1.59 -17.00
CA LEU A 254 -15.81 -1.41 -15.58
C LEU A 254 -15.30 -2.55 -14.70
N THR A 255 -14.74 -2.18 -13.56
CA THR A 255 -14.48 -3.10 -12.44
C THR A 255 -15.80 -3.50 -11.79
N ILE A 256 -15.98 -4.78 -11.47
CA ILE A 256 -17.20 -5.27 -10.80
C ILE A 256 -16.86 -5.80 -9.42
N VAL A 257 -17.58 -5.34 -8.41
CA VAL A 257 -17.51 -5.87 -7.04
C VAL A 257 -18.79 -6.58 -6.69
N GLU A 258 -18.69 -7.89 -6.49
CA GLU A 258 -19.81 -8.71 -6.06
C GLU A 258 -19.91 -8.69 -4.54
N VAL A 259 -21.06 -8.29 -4.03
CA VAL A 259 -21.39 -8.32 -2.60
C VAL A 259 -22.59 -9.24 -2.44
N PRO A 260 -22.35 -10.56 -2.28
CA PRO A 260 -23.43 -11.52 -2.03
C PRO A 260 -24.02 -11.28 -0.65
N GLU A 261 -25.32 -11.54 -0.52
CA GLU A 261 -25.98 -11.56 0.76
C GLU A 261 -25.47 -12.79 1.54
N ARG A 262 -24.97 -12.58 2.76
CA ARG A 262 -24.70 -13.70 3.66
C ARG A 262 -26.04 -14.12 4.27
N PRO A 263 -26.44 -15.40 4.22
CA PRO A 263 -27.60 -15.83 4.98
C PRO A 263 -27.34 -15.51 6.45
N ALA A 264 -28.26 -14.78 7.08
CA ALA A 264 -28.33 -14.78 8.52
C ALA A 264 -28.63 -16.22 8.99
N PRO A 265 -28.09 -16.68 10.13
CA PRO A 265 -28.74 -17.78 10.83
C PRO A 265 -30.21 -17.37 11.03
N LEU A 266 -31.14 -18.29 10.74
CA LEU A 266 -32.59 -18.01 10.70
C LEU A 266 -33.11 -17.64 12.09
N ALA A 267 -32.98 -16.36 12.45
CA ALA A 267 -33.42 -15.78 13.70
C ALA A 267 -34.68 -14.92 13.44
N PHE A 268 -35.83 -15.59 13.55
CA PHE A 268 -37.15 -15.05 13.90
C PHE A 268 -37.71 -13.82 13.15
N GLY A 269 -38.85 -14.06 12.50
CA GLY A 269 -40.04 -13.23 12.73
C GLY A 269 -40.17 -11.91 11.97
N CYS A 270 -41.17 -11.87 11.08
CA CYS A 270 -41.64 -10.62 10.48
C CYS A 270 -42.09 -9.58 11.53
N ARG A 271 -41.69 -8.32 11.34
CA ARG A 271 -42.57 -7.17 11.64
C ARG A 271 -42.44 -6.10 10.55
N ALA A 272 -43.57 -5.64 10.04
CA ALA A 272 -43.66 -4.49 9.16
C ALA A 272 -44.12 -3.25 9.96
N ARG A 273 -43.54 -2.07 9.69
CA ARG A 273 -44.20 -0.75 9.81
C ARG A 273 -43.36 0.37 9.18
N VAL A 274 -44.05 1.47 8.86
CA VAL A 274 -43.52 2.68 8.18
C VAL A 274 -43.51 3.86 9.21
N PRO A 275 -43.46 5.18 8.86
CA PRO A 275 -42.36 6.08 9.26
C PRO A 275 -42.74 7.21 10.26
N ASN A 276 -41.76 8.01 10.73
CA ASN A 276 -41.72 9.50 10.68
C ASN A 276 -40.70 10.16 11.64
N GLY A 277 -40.30 11.42 11.33
CA GLY A 277 -40.11 12.49 12.33
C GLY A 277 -38.71 13.10 12.56
N GLY A 278 -38.47 14.32 12.04
CA GLY A 278 -37.57 15.41 12.51
C GLY A 278 -36.07 15.16 12.82
N ALA A 279 -35.22 16.14 13.11
CA ALA A 279 -35.07 17.59 12.83
C ALA A 279 -33.92 18.13 13.74
N GLY A 280 -33.19 19.19 13.33
CA GLY A 280 -32.11 19.83 14.11
C GLY A 280 -30.70 19.25 13.85
N ALA A 281 -29.70 19.93 13.28
CA ALA A 281 -29.18 21.31 13.37
C ALA A 281 -28.24 21.54 14.59
N GLY A 282 -27.02 22.01 14.32
CA GLY A 282 -25.97 22.26 15.32
C GLY A 282 -24.58 22.29 14.67
N ASP A 283 -24.11 23.49 14.32
CA ASP A 283 -22.84 23.76 13.62
C ASP A 283 -22.04 24.82 14.39
N ARG A 284 -20.69 24.74 14.37
CA ARG A 284 -19.72 25.85 14.60
C ARG A 284 -18.26 25.36 14.76
N LEU A 285 -17.44 25.73 13.77
CA LEU A 285 -16.18 26.49 13.84
C LEU A 285 -15.07 26.14 14.89
N GLY A 286 -13.82 26.09 14.40
CA GLY A 286 -12.60 26.13 15.21
C GLY A 286 -11.33 26.07 14.35
N ASP A 287 -10.67 27.21 14.13
CA ASP A 287 -9.45 27.39 13.31
C ASP A 287 -8.15 27.11 14.11
N GLY A 288 -7.00 26.99 13.42
CA GLY A 288 -5.69 27.02 14.07
C GLY A 288 -4.60 26.15 13.42
N SER A 289 -3.83 26.73 12.49
CA SER A 289 -2.50 26.22 12.07
C SER A 289 -1.41 27.22 12.45
N PRO A 290 -0.19 26.75 12.76
CA PRO A 290 0.97 27.32 12.04
C PRO A 290 2.01 26.29 11.59
N ARG A 291 2.94 26.77 10.76
CA ARG A 291 3.92 25.99 9.97
C ARG A 291 5.30 25.91 10.67
N LEU A 292 6.12 24.95 10.24
CA LEU A 292 7.57 24.93 10.47
C LEU A 292 8.31 24.74 9.15
N THR A 293 9.47 25.40 9.00
CA THR A 293 10.38 25.34 7.85
C THR A 293 11.74 24.75 8.27
N PRO A 294 12.39 23.90 7.44
CA PRO A 294 13.69 23.30 7.78
C PRO A 294 14.89 23.95 7.06
N VAL A 295 16.08 23.84 7.68
CA VAL A 295 17.39 24.20 7.10
C VAL A 295 18.12 22.92 6.64
N ALA A 296 19.01 23.02 5.65
CA ALA A 296 19.71 21.88 5.03
C ALA A 296 21.24 22.09 4.96
N ASN A 297 22.01 21.00 5.08
CA ASN A 297 23.32 20.80 4.41
C ASN A 297 23.80 19.33 4.51
N GLN A 298 24.61 18.86 3.55
CA GLN A 298 25.19 17.50 3.47
C GLN A 298 26.67 17.50 3.03
N PRO A 299 27.52 16.54 3.48
CA PRO A 299 28.87 16.31 2.95
C PRO A 299 29.03 15.00 2.13
N SER A 300 30.22 14.79 1.54
CA SER A 300 30.56 13.74 0.54
C SER A 300 31.79 12.88 0.89
N SER A 301 31.93 11.71 0.25
CA SER A 301 32.97 10.66 0.47
C SER A 301 32.33 9.43 1.16
N VAL A 302 32.67 8.17 0.86
CA VAL A 302 32.02 6.96 1.43
C VAL A 302 32.88 5.68 1.35
N ALA A 303 32.75 4.86 2.39
CA ALA A 303 32.83 3.41 2.36
C ALA A 303 31.59 2.82 3.08
N SER A 304 31.09 1.65 2.65
CA SER A 304 29.92 0.99 3.26
C SER A 304 30.21 -0.48 3.61
N ALA A 305 30.15 -0.81 4.89
CA ALA A 305 30.42 -2.12 5.45
C ALA A 305 29.15 -2.82 5.98
N ARG A 306 29.17 -4.16 5.98
CA ARG A 306 28.09 -5.03 6.49
C ARG A 306 28.66 -6.28 7.14
N TRP A 307 28.12 -6.65 8.30
CA TRP A 307 28.56 -7.82 9.08
C TRP A 307 27.69 -9.06 8.85
N ARG A 308 28.16 -10.20 9.37
CA ARG A 308 27.36 -11.38 9.74
C ARG A 308 27.93 -11.94 11.06
N HIS A 309 27.09 -12.56 11.88
CA HIS A 309 27.59 -13.44 12.94
C HIS A 309 28.27 -14.65 12.30
N GLY A 310 29.49 -14.96 12.74
CA GLY A 310 30.14 -16.24 12.46
C GLY A 310 29.35 -17.36 13.14
N ALA A 311 29.10 -18.44 12.42
CA ALA A 311 28.42 -19.60 12.98
C ALA A 311 29.37 -20.39 13.90
N ARG A 312 28.87 -20.72 15.09
CA ARG A 312 29.19 -21.95 15.81
C ARG A 312 27.87 -22.65 16.11
#